data_AF-A0A191WB40-F1
#
_entry.id   AF-A0A191WB40-F1
#
_cell.length_a   1.000
_cell.length_b   1.000
_cell.length_c   1.000
_cell.angle_alpha   90.00
_cell.angle_beta   90.00
_cell.angle_gamma   90.00
#
_symmetry.space_group_name_H-M   'P 1'
#
loop_
_entity.id
_entity.type
_entity.pdbx_description
1 polymer ?
#
loop_
_entity_poly.entity_id
_entity_poly.type
_entity_poly.pdbx_seq_one_letter_code
_entity_poly.pdbx_strand_id
1 'polypeptide(L)'
;MRPRSVFLPLLGAIVALLTLASCTSPAAVDETQAEGETMSVSPAADQVFKCITEKGWEVKLSWDGGIEASSDSVPQAQYDQYRADSDACWAVVDDKIRNMSPDQIRAAYTQELATRECLTGLGYDVAEPPSEQAFLDDFFIDRWSAYLAAGFGSGSLPDDEWRTVVQTCPQPSGGWGVD
;
A
#
# COMPACT_ATOMS: atom_id res chain seq x y z
N MET A 1 -66.12 14.35 -49.38
CA MET A 1 -65.67 13.27 -50.29
C MET A 1 -65.81 11.94 -49.55
N ARG A 2 -66.30 10.92 -50.28
CA ARG A 2 -66.74 9.61 -49.78
C ARG A 2 -65.58 8.72 -49.29
N PRO A 3 -65.89 7.70 -48.48
CA PRO A 3 -64.96 6.92 -47.66
C PRO A 3 -64.41 5.71 -48.40
N ARG A 4 -63.36 5.08 -47.85
CA ARG A 4 -63.12 3.64 -48.04
C ARG A 4 -62.68 2.99 -46.74
N SER A 5 -63.68 2.35 -46.13
CA SER A 5 -63.54 1.25 -45.18
C SER A 5 -62.80 0.08 -45.83
N VAL A 6 -61.95 -0.60 -45.06
CA VAL A 6 -61.57 -1.99 -45.31
C VAL A 6 -61.84 -2.78 -44.04
N PHE A 7 -62.52 -3.90 -44.25
CA PHE A 7 -63.08 -4.82 -43.27
C PHE A 7 -62.01 -5.77 -42.69
N LEU A 8 -62.18 -6.03 -41.39
CA LEU A 8 -61.92 -7.24 -40.56
C LEU A 8 -61.48 -8.54 -41.28
N PRO A 9 -60.72 -9.46 -40.62
CA PRO A 9 -61.34 -10.21 -39.52
C PRO A 9 -60.48 -10.86 -38.40
N LEU A 10 -61.20 -11.11 -37.30
CA LEU A 10 -61.24 -12.30 -36.43
C LEU A 10 -60.07 -12.74 -35.54
N LEU A 11 -60.51 -13.23 -34.36
CA LEU A 11 -59.87 -14.17 -33.43
C LEU A 11 -58.72 -13.56 -32.62
N GLY A 12 -58.73 -13.57 -31.30
CA GLY A 12 -59.51 -14.31 -30.32
C GLY A 12 -58.74 -14.21 -29.00
N ALA A 13 -59.50 -14.25 -27.91
CA ALA A 13 -59.10 -14.44 -26.51
C ALA A 13 -57.60 -14.66 -26.20
N ILE A 14 -57.10 -13.95 -25.18
CA ILE A 14 -56.78 -14.55 -23.88
C ILE A 14 -56.35 -13.41 -22.95
N VAL A 15 -57.14 -13.18 -21.90
CA VAL A 15 -56.70 -12.49 -20.70
C VAL A 15 -55.72 -13.42 -20.01
N ALA A 16 -54.43 -13.14 -20.13
CA ALA A 16 -53.42 -13.70 -19.25
C ALA A 16 -52.80 -12.54 -18.49
N LEU A 17 -53.19 -12.40 -17.22
CA LEU A 17 -52.42 -11.69 -16.22
C LEU A 17 -51.01 -12.30 -16.20
N LEU A 18 -50.09 -11.71 -16.95
CA LEU A 18 -48.66 -11.92 -16.75
C LEU A 18 -48.28 -11.11 -15.52
N THR A 19 -48.37 -11.75 -14.36
CA THR A 19 -47.55 -11.40 -13.22
C THR A 19 -46.11 -11.42 -13.71
N LEU A 20 -45.51 -10.26 -13.92
CA LEU A 20 -44.06 -10.12 -14.04
C LEU A 20 -43.49 -10.52 -12.67
N ALA A 21 -43.31 -11.83 -12.48
CA ALA A 21 -42.33 -12.34 -11.57
C ALA A 21 -41.00 -11.76 -12.07
N SER A 22 -40.53 -10.73 -11.38
CA SER A 22 -39.19 -10.20 -11.56
C SER A 22 -38.24 -11.34 -11.21
N CYS A 23 -37.80 -12.09 -12.22
CA CYS A 23 -36.60 -12.89 -12.11
C CYS A 23 -35.44 -11.90 -12.01
N THR A 24 -35.24 -11.38 -10.80
CA THR A 24 -33.92 -10.92 -10.39
C THR A 24 -33.08 -12.20 -10.45
N SER A 25 -32.42 -12.40 -11.58
CA SER A 25 -31.24 -13.25 -11.56
C SER A 25 -30.30 -12.52 -10.61
N PRO A 26 -29.88 -13.11 -9.48
CA PRO A 26 -28.61 -12.69 -8.94
C PRO A 26 -27.65 -12.95 -10.10
N ALA A 27 -27.20 -11.87 -10.75
CA ALA A 27 -25.92 -11.94 -11.41
C ALA A 27 -25.03 -12.62 -10.38
N ALA A 28 -24.42 -13.74 -10.76
CA ALA A 28 -23.28 -14.24 -10.04
C ALA A 28 -22.37 -13.01 -9.94
N VAL A 29 -22.38 -12.39 -8.76
CA VAL A 29 -21.33 -11.50 -8.36
C VAL A 29 -20.13 -12.40 -8.49
N ASP A 30 -19.34 -12.12 -9.51
CA ASP A 30 -17.97 -12.55 -9.55
C ASP A 30 -17.40 -12.03 -8.22
N GLU A 31 -17.42 -12.87 -7.19
CA GLU A 31 -16.71 -12.70 -5.93
C GLU A 31 -15.22 -12.86 -6.24
N THR A 32 -14.74 -12.05 -7.18
CA THR A 32 -13.35 -11.92 -7.58
C THR A 32 -13.13 -10.44 -7.84
N GLN A 33 -13.03 -9.68 -6.74
CA GLN A 33 -12.45 -8.33 -6.60
C GLN A 33 -13.27 -7.47 -5.61
N ALA A 34 -13.27 -7.91 -4.36
CA ALA A 34 -13.35 -7.03 -3.21
C ALA A 34 -12.47 -7.61 -2.10
N GLU A 35 -11.23 -7.97 -2.43
CA GLU A 35 -10.17 -8.00 -1.42
C GLU A 35 -9.95 -6.54 -1.03
N GLY A 36 -10.44 -6.17 0.16
CA GLY A 36 -10.31 -4.82 0.69
C GLY A 36 -8.85 -4.37 0.63
N GLU A 37 -8.64 -3.08 0.39
CA GLU A 37 -7.35 -2.38 0.45
C GLU A 37 -6.58 -2.80 1.71
N THR A 38 -5.78 -3.87 1.63
CA THR A 38 -4.82 -4.21 2.67
C THR A 38 -3.64 -3.28 2.47
N MET A 39 -3.77 -2.10 3.07
CA MET A 39 -2.68 -1.16 3.32
C MET A 39 -1.50 -1.93 3.92
N SER A 40 -0.28 -1.56 3.55
CA SER A 40 0.92 -2.20 4.08
C SER A 40 1.11 -1.85 5.55
N VAL A 41 2.06 -2.50 6.23
CA VAL A 41 2.52 -2.04 7.55
C VAL A 41 3.29 -0.72 7.47
N SER A 42 3.43 -0.14 6.27
CA SER A 42 4.11 1.12 6.04
C SER A 42 3.20 2.23 5.48
N PRO A 43 2.72 3.16 6.33
CA PRO A 43 1.95 4.31 5.86
C PRO A 43 2.68 5.18 4.82
N ALA A 44 4.01 5.25 4.89
CA ALA A 44 4.84 5.93 3.89
C ALA A 44 4.73 5.25 2.52
N ALA A 45 4.90 3.93 2.49
CA ALA A 45 4.77 3.15 1.27
C ALA A 45 3.36 3.24 0.69
N ASP A 46 2.32 3.21 1.53
CA ASP A 46 0.94 3.36 1.09
C ASP A 46 0.69 4.71 0.40
N GLN A 47 1.23 5.80 0.98
CA GLN A 47 1.15 7.14 0.40
C GLN A 47 1.85 7.19 -0.96
N VAL A 48 3.04 6.60 -1.07
CA VAL A 48 3.83 6.59 -2.30
C VAL A 48 3.15 5.71 -3.36
N PHE A 49 2.66 4.53 -2.98
CA PHE A 49 1.91 3.63 -3.86
C PHE A 49 0.70 4.33 -4.47
N LYS A 50 -0.07 5.05 -3.65
CA LYS A 50 -1.18 5.86 -4.13
C LYS A 50 -0.73 6.93 -5.14
N CYS A 51 0.35 7.65 -4.85
CA CYS A 51 0.88 8.67 -5.76
C CYS A 51 1.34 8.06 -7.10
N ILE A 52 2.06 6.93 -7.07
CA ILE A 52 2.56 6.24 -8.26
C ILE A 52 1.40 5.73 -9.12
N THR A 53 0.38 5.13 -8.50
CA THR A 53 -0.81 4.62 -9.20
C THR A 53 -1.69 5.74 -9.76
N GLU A 54 -1.84 6.88 -9.07
CA GLU A 54 -2.53 8.07 -9.57
C GLU A 54 -1.87 8.68 -10.81
N LYS A 55 -0.55 8.48 -10.98
CA LYS A 55 0.20 8.85 -12.18
C LYS A 55 0.04 7.86 -13.35
N GLY A 56 -0.66 6.75 -13.13
CA GLY A 56 -0.98 5.76 -14.16
C GLY A 56 -0.01 4.59 -14.24
N TRP A 57 0.91 4.44 -13.28
CA TRP A 57 1.82 3.30 -13.23
C TRP A 57 1.16 2.09 -12.59
N GLU A 58 1.28 0.93 -13.25
CA GLU A 58 0.86 -0.34 -12.68
C GLU A 58 2.01 -0.95 -11.86
N VAL A 59 1.89 -0.85 -10.54
CA VAL A 59 2.82 -1.39 -9.55
C VAL A 59 2.07 -2.23 -8.52
N LYS A 60 2.79 -3.06 -7.77
CA LYS A 60 2.23 -3.85 -6.66
C LYS A 60 2.80 -3.34 -5.34
N LEU A 61 1.95 -3.29 -4.32
CA LEU A 61 2.35 -3.02 -2.94
C LEU A 61 2.42 -4.35 -2.18
N SER A 62 3.56 -4.66 -1.60
CA SER A 62 3.71 -5.78 -0.67
C SER A 62 3.24 -5.39 0.72
N TRP A 63 2.91 -6.40 1.53
CA TRP A 63 2.40 -6.23 2.89
C TRP A 63 3.37 -5.45 3.81
N ASP A 64 4.68 -5.47 3.52
CA ASP A 64 5.73 -4.78 4.28
C ASP A 64 6.10 -3.39 3.72
N GLY A 65 5.42 -2.93 2.67
CA GLY A 65 5.62 -1.59 2.08
C GLY A 65 6.59 -1.57 0.89
N GLY A 66 7.00 -2.72 0.37
CA GLY A 66 7.71 -2.81 -0.89
C GLY A 66 6.81 -2.41 -2.07
N ILE A 67 7.30 -1.54 -2.94
CA ILE A 67 6.63 -1.17 -4.18
C ILE A 67 7.36 -1.83 -5.35
N GLU A 68 6.71 -2.81 -5.96
CA GLU A 68 7.25 -3.64 -7.03
C GLU A 68 6.74 -3.18 -8.39
N ALA A 69 7.68 -2.93 -9.31
CA ALA A 69 7.41 -2.76 -10.73
C ALA A 69 8.01 -3.94 -11.50
N SER A 70 7.29 -4.45 -12.51
CA SER A 70 7.82 -5.49 -13.41
C SER A 70 8.16 -4.87 -14.77
N SER A 71 8.96 -5.58 -15.57
CA SER A 71 9.23 -5.18 -16.95
C SER A 71 7.98 -5.20 -17.85
N ASP A 72 6.95 -5.93 -17.43
CA ASP A 72 5.68 -6.03 -18.15
C ASP A 72 4.82 -4.78 -17.91
N SER A 73 4.87 -4.22 -16.70
CA SER A 73 4.09 -3.03 -16.32
C SER A 73 4.85 -1.71 -16.53
N VAL A 74 6.18 -1.73 -16.38
CA VAL A 74 7.07 -0.60 -16.64
C VAL A 74 8.11 -1.01 -17.69
N PRO A 75 7.79 -0.82 -18.99
CA PRO A 75 8.73 -1.14 -20.07
C PRO A 75 10.01 -0.31 -19.95
N GLN A 76 11.14 -0.88 -20.37
CA GLN A 76 12.45 -0.22 -20.28
C GLN A 76 12.47 1.18 -20.94
N ALA A 77 11.73 1.37 -22.03
CA ALA A 77 11.62 2.65 -22.73
C ALA A 77 10.97 3.77 -21.89
N GLN A 78 10.25 3.41 -20.83
CA GLN A 78 9.58 4.34 -19.92
C GLN A 78 10.23 4.40 -18.53
N TYR A 79 11.31 3.65 -18.31
CA TYR A 79 11.91 3.49 -16.99
C TYR A 79 12.40 4.81 -16.38
N ASP A 80 12.98 5.71 -17.20
CA ASP A 80 13.42 7.02 -16.71
C ASP A 80 12.24 7.90 -16.25
N GLN A 81 11.11 7.82 -16.96
CA GLN A 81 9.88 8.53 -16.57
C GLN A 81 9.28 7.94 -15.30
N TYR A 82 9.23 6.60 -15.18
CA TYR A 82 8.81 5.91 -13.96
C TYR A 82 9.67 6.32 -12.76
N ARG A 83 10.99 6.34 -12.93
CA ARG A 83 11.91 6.78 -11.88
C ARG A 83 11.66 8.23 -11.47
N ALA A 84 11.55 9.15 -12.42
CA ALA A 84 11.27 10.55 -12.12
C ALA A 84 9.94 10.74 -11.37
N ASP A 85 8.91 9.97 -11.73
CA ASP A 85 7.62 9.98 -11.05
C ASP A 85 7.67 9.36 -9.65
N SER A 86 8.38 8.24 -9.50
CA SER A 86 8.63 7.60 -8.21
C SER A 86 9.39 8.54 -7.28
N ASP A 87 10.46 9.19 -7.76
CA ASP A 87 11.24 10.17 -7.00
C ASP A 87 10.36 11.35 -6.56
N ALA A 88 9.48 11.84 -7.45
CA ALA A 88 8.54 12.91 -7.12
C ALA A 88 7.51 12.47 -6.05
N CYS A 89 7.08 11.22 -6.05
CA CYS A 89 6.19 10.67 -5.03
C CYS A 89 6.89 10.51 -3.67
N TRP A 90 8.13 10.03 -3.66
CA TRP A 90 8.95 9.93 -2.45
C TRP A 90 9.32 11.28 -1.88
N ALA A 91 9.52 12.31 -2.71
CA ALA A 91 9.90 13.64 -2.27
C ALA A 91 8.96 14.23 -1.21
N VAL A 92 7.66 13.88 -1.23
CA VAL A 92 6.69 14.32 -0.22
C VAL A 92 6.96 13.67 1.15
N VAL A 93 7.27 12.37 1.16
CA VAL A 93 7.64 11.65 2.39
C VAL A 93 8.99 12.17 2.89
N ASP A 94 9.97 12.33 2.00
CA ASP A 94 11.29 12.85 2.36
C ASP A 94 11.21 14.26 2.92
N ASP A 95 10.32 15.10 2.39
CA ASP A 95 10.11 16.46 2.90
C ASP A 95 9.53 16.46 4.31
N LYS A 96 8.57 15.56 4.60
CA LYS A 96 8.07 15.39 5.97
C LYS A 96 9.19 14.99 6.92
N ILE A 97 10.06 14.04 6.51
CA ILE A 97 11.20 13.59 7.31
C ILE A 97 12.17 14.74 7.55
N ARG A 98 12.60 15.45 6.49
CA ARG A 98 13.54 16.60 6.59
C ARG A 98 13.02 17.73 7.47
N ASN A 99 11.70 17.87 7.59
CA ASN A 99 11.06 18.90 8.40
C ASN A 99 10.60 18.40 9.78
N MET A 100 11.01 17.19 10.21
CA MET A 100 10.75 16.72 11.57
C MET A 100 11.37 17.67 12.60
N SER A 101 10.57 18.06 13.59
CA SER A 101 11.05 18.79 14.76
C SER A 101 11.97 17.93 15.62
N PRO A 102 12.85 18.54 16.45
CA PRO A 102 13.69 17.79 17.37
C PRO A 102 12.91 16.82 18.27
N ASP A 103 11.69 17.18 18.70
CA ASP A 103 10.86 16.31 19.53
C ASP A 103 10.32 15.09 18.76
N GLN A 104 10.00 15.25 17.48
CA GLN A 104 9.65 14.11 16.62
C GLN A 104 10.86 13.19 16.39
N ILE A 105 12.07 13.76 16.26
CA ILE A 105 13.29 12.96 16.14
C ILE A 105 13.58 12.19 17.45
N ARG A 106 13.37 12.80 18.62
CA ARG A 106 13.46 12.10 19.92
C ARG A 106 12.42 10.99 20.05
N ALA A 107 11.21 11.22 19.57
CA ALA A 107 10.19 10.19 19.53
C ALA A 107 10.61 9.02 18.63
N ALA A 108 11.18 9.31 17.46
CA ALA A 108 11.77 8.29 16.58
C ALA A 108 12.88 7.51 17.28
N TYR A 109 13.80 8.19 17.99
CA TYR A 109 14.85 7.53 18.77
C TYR A 109 14.27 6.59 19.84
N THR A 110 13.22 7.02 20.55
CA THR A 110 12.55 6.18 21.56
C THR A 110 11.94 4.92 20.93
N GLN A 111 11.33 5.04 19.74
CA GLN A 111 10.79 3.89 19.00
C GLN A 111 11.89 2.95 18.50
N GLU A 112 13.02 3.49 18.06
CA GLU A 112 14.21 2.72 17.68
C GLU A 112 14.75 1.90 18.88
N LEU A 113 14.79 2.48 20.08
CA LEU A 113 15.17 1.75 21.30
C LEU A 113 14.19 0.63 21.65
N ALA A 114 12.88 0.89 21.55
CA ALA A 114 11.86 -0.13 21.80
C ALA A 114 11.94 -1.28 20.78
N THR A 115 12.21 -0.94 19.52
CA THR A 115 12.41 -1.92 18.45
C THR A 115 13.63 -2.78 18.72
N ARG A 116 14.74 -2.16 19.13
CA ARG A 116 15.95 -2.88 19.55
C ARG A 116 15.65 -3.86 20.67
N GLU A 117 14.97 -3.41 21.73
CA GLU A 117 14.62 -4.28 22.86
C GLU A 117 13.78 -5.48 22.41
N CYS A 118 12.82 -5.27 21.52
CA CYS A 118 12.02 -6.35 20.94
C CYS A 118 12.89 -7.33 20.14
N LEU A 119 13.75 -6.84 19.24
CA LEU A 119 14.62 -7.67 18.41
C LEU A 119 15.61 -8.48 19.26
N THR A 120 16.22 -7.86 20.28
CA THR A 120 17.05 -8.57 21.26
C THR A 120 16.25 -9.62 22.02
N GLY A 121 15.00 -9.32 22.37
CA GLY A 121 14.06 -10.27 23.00
C GLY A 121 13.74 -11.48 22.12
N LEU A 122 13.75 -11.32 20.79
CA LEU A 122 13.63 -12.42 19.83
C LEU A 122 14.94 -13.21 19.61
N GLY A 123 16.04 -12.75 20.22
CA GLY A 123 17.34 -13.43 20.14
C GLY A 123 18.28 -12.90 19.06
N TYR A 124 17.94 -11.79 18.39
CA TYR A 124 18.84 -11.14 17.45
C TYR A 124 19.91 -10.32 18.16
N ASP A 125 21.14 -10.36 17.64
CA ASP A 125 22.22 -9.49 18.09
C ASP A 125 22.05 -8.11 17.44
N VAL A 126 21.79 -7.10 18.25
CA VAL A 126 21.53 -5.73 17.78
C VAL A 126 22.58 -4.81 18.39
N ALA A 127 23.39 -4.19 17.52
CA ALA A 127 24.44 -3.27 17.95
C ALA A 127 23.90 -2.19 18.91
N GLU A 128 24.75 -1.73 19.83
CA GLU A 128 24.37 -0.66 20.76
C GLU A 128 24.03 0.62 20.00
N PRO A 129 22.97 1.34 20.40
CA PRO A 129 22.60 2.60 19.78
C PRO A 129 23.60 3.72 20.17
N PRO A 130 23.69 4.79 19.36
CA PRO A 130 24.40 6.01 19.77
C PRO A 130 23.72 6.66 20.99
N SER A 131 24.30 7.73 21.54
CA SER A 131 23.55 8.55 22.50
C SER A 131 22.38 9.29 21.81
N GLU A 132 21.34 9.70 22.55
CA GLU A 132 20.23 10.48 21.99
C GLU A 132 20.72 11.73 21.26
N GLN A 133 21.70 12.44 21.85
CA GLN A 133 22.24 13.65 21.22
C GLN A 133 22.97 13.33 19.91
N ALA A 134 23.77 12.26 19.88
CA ALA A 134 24.42 11.84 18.63
C ALA A 134 23.38 11.39 17.58
N PHE A 135 22.31 10.71 17.98
CA PHE A 135 21.21 10.37 17.08
C PHE A 135 20.54 11.61 16.49
N LEU A 136 20.30 12.64 17.30
CA LEU A 136 19.73 13.92 16.85
C LEU A 136 20.66 14.64 15.87
N ASP A 137 21.95 14.67 16.16
CA ASP A 137 22.96 15.37 15.36
C ASP A 137 23.14 14.70 13.98
N ASP A 138 23.09 13.36 13.94
CA ASP A 138 23.34 12.56 12.73
C ASP A 138 22.06 12.11 12.01
N PHE A 139 20.87 12.46 12.51
CA PHE A 139 19.58 11.95 12.01
C PHE A 139 19.37 12.11 10.49
N PHE A 140 19.90 13.19 9.91
CA PHE A 140 19.77 13.47 8.47
C PHE A 140 21.00 13.06 7.64
N ILE A 141 22.02 12.47 8.26
CA ILE A 141 23.30 12.12 7.65
C ILE A 141 23.48 10.61 7.63
N ASP A 142 23.50 9.99 8.82
CA ASP A 142 23.71 8.56 9.02
C ASP A 142 22.90 8.07 10.21
N ARG A 143 21.58 8.03 10.00
CA ARG A 143 20.63 7.65 11.05
C ARG A 143 20.81 6.19 11.42
N TRP A 144 21.04 5.95 12.71
CA TRP A 144 21.00 4.61 13.27
C TRP A 144 19.60 3.98 13.17
N SER A 145 19.53 2.68 12.85
CA SER A 145 18.27 1.91 12.83
C SER A 145 18.48 0.56 13.51
N ALA A 146 17.56 0.16 14.37
CA ALA A 146 17.61 -1.12 15.08
C ALA A 146 17.62 -2.32 14.11
N TYR A 147 16.86 -2.24 13.02
CA TYR A 147 16.80 -3.29 12.00
C TYR A 147 18.14 -3.43 11.25
N LEU A 148 18.73 -2.32 10.82
CA LEU A 148 20.05 -2.35 10.17
C LEU A 148 21.14 -2.79 11.15
N ALA A 149 21.07 -2.36 12.41
CA ALA A 149 21.96 -2.76 13.48
C ALA A 149 21.83 -4.24 13.87
N ALA A 150 20.69 -4.87 13.58
CA ALA A 150 20.46 -6.31 13.68
C ALA A 150 20.99 -7.10 12.46
N GLY A 151 21.54 -6.41 11.47
CA GLY A 151 22.01 -7.02 10.22
C GLY A 151 20.91 -7.31 9.20
N PHE A 152 19.69 -6.77 9.39
CA PHE A 152 18.60 -6.94 8.44
C PHE A 152 18.72 -5.94 7.27
N GLY A 153 19.54 -6.30 6.29
CA GLY A 153 19.48 -5.72 4.94
C GLY A 153 18.44 -6.43 4.07
N SER A 154 18.23 -5.94 2.84
CA SER A 154 17.33 -6.57 1.87
C SER A 154 17.68 -8.06 1.66
N GLY A 155 16.70 -8.94 1.92
CA GLY A 155 16.85 -10.40 1.72
C GLY A 155 17.68 -11.13 2.78
N SER A 156 17.90 -10.53 3.96
CA SER A 156 18.73 -11.15 5.02
C SER A 156 18.02 -12.30 5.75
N LEU A 157 16.69 -12.34 5.70
CA LEU A 157 15.86 -13.37 6.31
C LEU A 157 14.94 -14.01 5.24
N PRO A 158 14.57 -15.29 5.40
CA PRO A 158 13.46 -15.89 4.66
C PRO A 158 12.16 -15.08 4.85
N ASP A 159 11.30 -15.00 3.83
CA ASP A 159 10.08 -14.16 3.85
C ASP A 159 9.15 -14.41 5.04
N ASP A 160 9.01 -15.67 5.47
CA ASP A 160 8.18 -16.07 6.60
C ASP A 160 8.78 -15.64 7.95
N GLU A 161 10.11 -15.74 8.08
CA GLU A 161 10.84 -15.20 9.23
C GLU A 161 10.76 -13.68 9.24
N TRP A 162 11.03 -13.01 8.12
CA TRP A 162 10.90 -11.56 7.96
C TRP A 162 9.51 -11.07 8.37
N ARG A 163 8.46 -11.76 7.90
CA ARG A 163 7.08 -11.45 8.28
C ARG A 163 6.85 -11.57 9.77
N THR A 164 7.34 -12.64 10.37
CA THR A 164 7.20 -12.87 11.82
C THR A 164 7.92 -11.76 12.60
N VAL A 165 9.13 -11.38 12.19
CA VAL A 165 9.93 -10.34 12.85
C VAL A 165 9.26 -8.98 12.76
N VAL A 166 8.86 -8.53 11.56
CA VAL A 166 8.24 -7.21 11.35
C VAL A 166 6.88 -7.09 12.04
N GLN A 167 6.09 -8.16 12.07
CA GLN A 167 4.82 -8.17 12.80
C GLN A 167 5.00 -8.17 14.32
N THR A 168 6.09 -8.77 14.82
CA THR A 168 6.35 -8.87 16.26
C THR A 168 7.08 -7.66 16.81
N CYS A 169 8.03 -7.13 16.06
CA CYS A 169 8.86 -5.97 16.40
C CYS A 169 8.66 -4.87 15.34
N PRO A 170 7.57 -4.11 15.40
CA PRO A 170 7.28 -3.10 14.38
C PRO A 170 8.45 -2.16 14.15
N GLN A 171 8.77 -1.88 12.88
CA GLN A 171 9.74 -0.84 12.56
C GLN A 171 9.23 0.52 13.06
N PRO A 172 10.10 1.41 13.54
CA PRO A 172 9.70 2.73 14.00
C PRO A 172 8.86 3.48 12.95
N SER A 173 7.69 3.94 13.38
CA SER A 173 6.60 4.58 12.63
C SER A 173 6.05 3.87 11.36
N GLY A 174 6.32 2.58 11.13
CA GLY A 174 5.93 1.94 9.87
C GLY A 174 6.64 2.54 8.65
N GLY A 175 7.92 2.88 8.74
CA GLY A 175 8.71 3.32 7.57
C GLY A 175 8.58 4.81 7.19
N TRP A 176 7.98 5.62 8.06
CA TRP A 176 8.04 7.10 8.13
C TRP A 176 7.09 7.94 7.27
N GLY A 177 5.85 7.49 7.08
CA GLY A 177 4.73 8.33 6.65
C GLY A 177 4.11 9.16 7.78
N VAL A 178 4.95 9.63 8.71
CA VAL A 178 4.72 10.19 10.06
C VAL A 178 3.27 10.47 10.52
N ASP A 179 2.91 9.90 11.67
CA ASP A 179 1.78 10.32 12.51
C ASP A 179 2.21 11.36 13.56
#